data_AF-A0A6G5A3V6-F1
#
_entry.id   AF-A0A6G5A3V6-F1
#
_cell.length_a   1.000
_cell.length_b   1.000
_cell.length_c   1.000
_cell.angle_alpha   90.00
_cell.angle_beta   90.00
_cell.angle_gamma   90.00
#
_symmetry.space_group_name_H-M   'P 1'
#
loop_
_entity.id
_entity.type
_entity.pdbx_description
1 polymer ?
#
loop_
_entity_poly.entity_id
_entity_poly.type
_entity_poly.pdbx_seq_one_letter_code
_entity_poly.pdbx_strand_id
1 'polypeptide(L)'
;EFAIALALAIPDFRTALSDSKTAIVNFATNNVHGTTARVCSTIARPETNITVKWFPAHAGELDVGPNRNEEADTEAHALTSRGSLSTHSSEPQRPDAEDGEYFITTYADVLQWYRTSRRLYPPPHRDLQCREAAALRQLQVQATWTPVWAKHVCTEVYTTDVCQHCKKARATQRHLWDCVAPPGNQEVMPTAISSKIISREPGNQRDVVQHVLSILERQWPKAAPPRD
;
A
#
# COMPACT_ATOMS: atom_id res chain seq x y z
N GLU A 1 13.80 3.90 20.66
CA GLU A 1 13.76 3.34 22.04
C GLU A 1 13.33 1.87 22.06
N PHE A 2 12.28 1.46 21.34
CA PHE A 2 11.84 0.06 21.29
C PHE A 2 12.94 -0.93 20.82
N ALA A 3 13.70 -0.58 19.79
CA ALA A 3 14.81 -1.40 19.31
C ALA A 3 15.91 -1.61 20.38
N ILE A 4 16.16 -0.60 21.22
CA ILE A 4 17.10 -0.71 22.36
C ILE A 4 16.57 -1.76 23.34
N ALA A 5 15.29 -1.68 23.72
CA ALA A 5 14.66 -2.67 24.59
C ALA A 5 14.69 -4.09 24.01
N LEU A 6 14.50 -4.24 22.70
CA LEU A 6 14.58 -5.54 22.04
C LEU A 6 16.00 -6.10 22.08
N ALA A 7 17.02 -5.27 21.86
CA ALA A 7 18.42 -5.67 21.98
C ALA A 7 18.76 -6.17 23.40
N LEU A 8 18.16 -5.57 24.43
CA LEU A 8 18.31 -6.04 25.82
C LEU A 8 17.71 -7.42 26.09
N ALA A 9 16.74 -7.86 25.28
CA ALA A 9 16.15 -9.18 25.42
C ALA A 9 17.10 -10.29 24.91
N ILE A 10 18.14 -9.93 24.15
CA ILE A 10 19.13 -10.88 23.64
C ILE A 10 20.09 -11.28 24.77
N PRO A 11 20.33 -12.60 24.99
CA PRO A 11 21.31 -13.06 25.96
C PRO A 11 22.71 -12.49 25.69
N ASP A 12 23.39 -12.10 26.76
CA ASP A 12 24.80 -11.66 26.81
C ASP A 12 25.11 -10.36 26.05
N PHE A 13 24.07 -9.59 25.76
CA PHE A 13 24.18 -8.27 25.17
C PHE A 13 24.83 -7.26 26.13
N ARG A 14 25.88 -6.56 25.67
CA ARG A 14 26.65 -5.58 26.47
C ARG A 14 26.60 -4.15 25.94
N THR A 15 26.52 -3.98 24.61
CA THR A 15 26.59 -2.65 23.99
C THR A 15 25.57 -2.50 22.88
N ALA A 16 24.71 -1.49 22.99
CA ALA A 16 23.82 -1.04 21.92
C ALA A 16 24.42 0.15 21.19
N LEU A 17 24.35 0.12 19.87
CA LEU A 17 24.56 1.30 19.03
C LEU A 17 23.19 1.80 18.58
N SER A 18 22.98 3.11 18.63
CA SER A 18 21.76 3.75 18.17
C SER A 18 22.09 5.09 17.54
N ASP A 19 21.46 5.40 16.42
CA ASP A 19 21.59 6.68 15.73
C ASP A 19 20.58 7.74 16.18
N SER A 20 19.48 7.31 16.79
CA SER A 20 18.50 8.19 17.41
C SER A 20 18.97 8.69 18.79
N LYS A 21 19.52 9.91 18.85
CA LYS A 21 19.84 10.58 20.14
C LYS A 21 18.62 10.64 21.07
N THR A 22 17.45 10.96 20.53
CA THR A 22 16.20 11.03 21.30
C THR A 22 15.86 9.69 21.93
N ALA A 23 16.02 8.58 21.20
CA ALA A 23 15.80 7.25 21.75
C ALA A 23 16.73 6.93 22.92
N ILE A 24 18.02 7.30 22.83
CA ILE A 24 19.00 7.09 23.89
C ILE A 24 18.64 7.91 25.13
N VAL A 25 18.31 9.20 24.95
CA VAL A 25 17.94 10.10 26.05
C VAL A 25 16.67 9.61 26.75
N ASN A 26 15.63 9.27 25.99
CA ASN A 26 14.38 8.72 26.54
C ASN A 26 14.63 7.43 27.33
N PHE A 27 15.46 6.53 26.80
CA PHE A 27 15.79 5.27 27.44
C PHE A 27 16.61 5.49 28.73
N ALA A 28 17.59 6.38 28.71
CA ALA A 28 18.43 6.72 29.86
C ALA A 28 17.66 7.44 30.98
N THR A 29 16.65 8.24 30.62
CA THR A 29 15.80 8.97 31.58
C THR A 29 14.57 8.17 32.02
N ASN A 30 14.43 6.91 31.57
CA ASN A 30 13.28 6.05 31.80
C ASN A 30 11.93 6.64 31.32
N ASN A 31 11.98 7.55 30.36
CA ASN A 31 10.82 8.18 29.72
C ASN A 31 10.53 7.49 28.38
N VAL A 32 10.14 6.21 28.44
CA VAL A 32 9.89 5.38 27.25
C VAL A 32 8.40 5.12 27.05
N HIS A 33 7.99 4.92 25.80
CA HIS A 33 6.64 4.56 25.42
C HIS A 33 6.19 3.23 26.07
N GLY A 34 4.90 3.09 26.38
CA GLY A 34 4.36 1.95 27.14
C GLY A 34 4.69 0.57 26.55
N THR A 35 4.75 0.45 25.22
CA THR A 35 5.18 -0.79 24.54
C THR A 35 6.63 -1.16 24.87
N THR A 36 7.53 -0.18 24.89
CA THR A 36 8.95 -0.35 25.25
C THR A 36 9.08 -0.75 26.71
N ALA A 37 8.36 -0.06 27.61
CA ALA A 37 8.35 -0.38 29.04
C ALA A 37 7.88 -1.82 29.31
N ARG A 38 6.86 -2.28 28.58
CA ARG A 38 6.36 -3.66 28.69
C ARG A 38 7.42 -4.67 28.29
N VAL A 39 8.15 -4.45 27.19
CA VAL A 39 9.27 -5.33 26.81
C VAL A 39 10.34 -5.33 27.89
N CYS A 40 10.76 -4.16 28.37
CA CYS A 40 11.73 -4.07 29.46
C CYS A 40 11.29 -4.84 30.71
N SER A 41 10.01 -4.79 31.09
CA SER A 41 9.50 -5.53 32.26
C SER A 41 9.55 -7.06 32.11
N THR A 42 9.59 -7.58 30.87
CA THR A 42 9.71 -9.02 30.61
C THR A 42 11.15 -9.52 30.63
N ILE A 43 12.13 -8.59 30.61
CA ILE A 43 13.55 -8.93 30.60
C ILE A 43 13.99 -9.16 32.04
N ALA A 44 14.10 -10.43 32.44
CA ALA A 44 14.51 -10.86 33.78
C ALA A 44 16.03 -10.70 34.00
N ARG A 45 16.60 -9.52 33.74
CA ARG A 45 18.04 -9.23 33.90
C ARG A 45 18.27 -7.87 34.58
N PRO A 46 18.26 -7.83 35.92
CA PRO A 46 18.48 -6.58 36.65
C PRO A 46 19.96 -6.14 36.73
N GLU A 47 20.95 -6.99 36.41
CA GLU A 47 22.36 -6.75 36.80
C GLU A 47 23.38 -6.56 35.67
N THR A 48 22.97 -6.58 34.40
CA THR A 48 23.92 -6.33 33.30
C THR A 48 24.11 -4.84 33.07
N ASN A 49 25.31 -4.33 33.32
CA ASN A 49 25.72 -2.99 32.88
C ASN A 49 25.69 -2.92 31.35
N ILE A 50 24.60 -2.41 30.79
CA ILE A 50 24.49 -2.19 29.34
C ILE A 50 24.98 -0.79 28.99
N THR A 51 25.83 -0.70 27.99
CA THR A 51 26.27 0.57 27.42
C THR A 51 25.47 0.88 26.16
N VAL A 52 24.81 2.04 26.10
CA VAL A 52 24.19 2.53 24.87
C VAL A 52 25.04 3.67 24.32
N LYS A 53 25.59 3.51 23.11
CA LYS A 53 26.41 4.54 22.45
C LYS A 53 25.66 5.13 21.27
N TRP A 54 25.79 6.44 21.12
CA TRP A 54 25.31 7.13 19.93
C TRP A 54 26.29 6.92 18.77
N PHE A 55 25.75 6.61 17.59
CA PHE A 55 26.50 6.47 16.35
C PHE A 55 25.80 7.30 15.25
N PRO A 56 26.49 8.09 14.43
CA PRO A 56 25.83 8.89 13.40
C PRO A 56 25.14 8.04 12.33
N ALA A 57 23.92 8.42 11.94
CA ALA A 57 23.22 7.83 10.79
C ALA A 57 23.93 8.16 9.47
N HIS A 58 23.81 7.27 8.49
CA HIS A 58 24.34 7.46 7.11
C HIS A 58 25.81 7.87 7.06
N ALA A 59 26.62 7.32 7.97
CA ALA A 59 28.05 7.62 8.07
C ALA A 59 28.87 6.99 6.92
N GLY A 60 28.26 6.20 6.05
CA GLY A 60 28.93 5.47 4.98
C GLY A 60 29.84 4.37 5.49
N GLU A 61 30.76 3.93 4.63
CA GLU A 61 31.82 2.99 5.00
C GLU A 61 32.83 3.68 5.92
N LEU A 62 33.21 3.00 7.01
CA LEU A 62 34.14 3.53 8.00
C LEU A 62 35.52 2.91 7.78
N ASP A 63 36.58 3.67 8.04
CA ASP A 63 37.98 3.20 7.95
C ASP A 63 38.28 1.97 8.84
N VAL A 64 37.40 1.69 9.82
CA VAL A 64 37.57 0.64 10.84
C VAL A 64 36.69 -0.59 10.56
N GLY A 65 36.05 -0.67 9.39
CA GLY A 65 35.26 -1.82 8.94
C GLY A 65 33.81 -1.50 8.60
N PRO A 66 32.99 -2.53 8.34
CA PRO A 66 31.63 -2.36 7.83
C PRO A 66 30.73 -1.64 8.83
N ASN A 67 29.97 -0.67 8.33
CA ASN A 67 29.03 0.11 9.12
C ASN A 67 27.76 -0.69 9.42
N ARG A 68 27.77 -1.41 10.54
CA ARG A 68 26.62 -2.21 11.00
C ARG A 68 25.40 -1.38 11.38
N ASN A 69 25.52 -0.05 11.52
CA ASN A 69 24.35 0.81 11.74
C ASN A 69 23.50 0.91 10.46
N GLU A 70 24.13 1.00 9.29
CA GLU A 70 23.42 1.03 8.01
C GLU A 70 22.81 -0.34 7.67
N GLU A 71 23.50 -1.43 8.02
CA GLU A 71 22.95 -2.78 7.92
C GLU A 71 21.68 -2.92 8.80
N ALA A 72 21.74 -2.48 10.06
CA ALA A 72 20.60 -2.51 10.96
C ALA A 72 19.43 -1.63 10.48
N ASP A 73 19.72 -0.46 9.92
CA ASP A 73 18.73 0.44 9.32
C ASP A 73 18.04 -0.22 8.11
N THR A 74 18.83 -0.82 7.22
CA THR A 74 18.34 -1.54 6.03
C THR A 74 17.42 -2.70 6.42
N GLU A 75 17.83 -3.54 7.37
CA GLU A 75 17.02 -4.66 7.87
C GLU A 75 15.73 -4.18 8.56
N ALA A 76 15.81 -3.11 9.36
CA ALA A 76 14.63 -2.51 10.00
C ALA A 76 13.64 -1.97 8.95
N HIS A 77 14.15 -1.34 7.89
CA HIS A 77 13.35 -0.86 6.76
C HIS A 77 12.69 -2.00 5.98
N ALA A 78 13.40 -3.10 5.75
CA ALA A 78 12.88 -4.30 5.12
C ALA A 78 11.70 -4.90 5.92
N LEU A 79 11.84 -4.98 7.25
CA LEU A 79 10.80 -5.50 8.15
C LEU A 79 9.59 -4.56 8.32
N THR A 80 9.79 -3.25 8.15
CA THR A 80 8.73 -2.24 8.30
C THR A 80 7.96 -2.01 7.00
N SER A 81 8.47 -2.47 5.86
CA SER A 81 7.82 -2.37 4.56
C SER A 81 6.55 -3.23 4.52
N ARG A 82 5.41 -2.63 4.91
CA ARG A 82 4.05 -3.18 4.79
C ARG A 82 3.56 -3.25 3.34
N GLY A 83 4.46 -3.48 2.39
CA GLY A 83 4.22 -3.45 0.95
C GLY A 83 4.86 -4.63 0.26
N SER A 84 4.08 -5.72 0.14
CA SER A 84 4.25 -6.84 -0.77
C SER A 84 5.22 -7.98 -0.38
N LEU A 85 4.64 -9.17 -0.16
CA LEU A 85 5.29 -10.49 -0.17
C LEU A 85 5.72 -10.93 -1.58
N SER A 86 6.11 -9.99 -2.44
CA SER A 86 6.62 -10.30 -3.77
C SER A 86 8.14 -10.20 -3.74
N THR A 87 8.80 -11.29 -4.09
CA THR A 87 10.26 -11.49 -4.29
C THR A 87 10.90 -10.59 -5.37
N HIS A 88 10.33 -9.41 -5.62
CA HIS A 88 10.85 -8.39 -6.55
C HIS A 88 10.83 -6.98 -5.95
N SER A 89 10.71 -6.84 -4.63
CA SER A 89 10.62 -5.54 -3.97
C SER A 89 12.00 -4.99 -3.64
N SER A 90 12.82 -4.73 -4.67
CA SER A 90 13.83 -3.67 -4.52
C SER A 90 13.05 -2.38 -4.34
N GLU A 91 13.37 -1.58 -3.31
CA GLU A 91 12.96 -0.17 -3.34
C GLU A 91 13.26 0.37 -4.73
N PRO A 92 12.35 1.14 -5.36
CA PRO A 92 12.70 1.77 -6.62
C PRO A 92 14.02 2.50 -6.35
N GLN A 93 15.06 2.15 -7.09
CA GLN A 93 16.33 2.85 -7.03
C GLN A 93 16.09 4.19 -7.71
N ARG A 94 16.47 5.27 -7.03
CA ARG A 94 16.38 6.60 -7.62
C ARG A 94 17.19 6.55 -8.92
N PRO A 95 16.67 7.07 -10.05
CA PRO A 95 17.49 7.18 -11.25
C PRO A 95 18.72 8.00 -10.88
N ASP A 96 19.89 7.37 -10.98
CA ASP A 96 21.15 8.04 -10.78
C ASP A 96 21.27 9.15 -11.83
N ALA A 97 21.89 10.26 -11.45
CA ALA A 97 21.99 11.47 -12.28
C ALA A 97 22.72 11.27 -13.62
N GLU A 98 23.22 10.06 -13.89
CA GLU A 98 24.00 9.68 -15.07
C GLU A 98 23.12 9.39 -16.30
N ASP A 99 21.84 9.04 -16.10
CA ASP A 99 20.87 8.77 -17.19
C ASP A 99 20.10 10.04 -17.59
N GLY A 100 20.84 11.08 -17.95
CA GLY A 100 20.60 12.00 -19.07
C GLY A 100 19.30 12.81 -19.25
N GLU A 101 18.16 12.57 -18.58
CA GLU A 101 16.91 13.24 -18.97
C GLU A 101 16.04 13.82 -17.85
N TYR A 102 16.22 13.46 -16.57
CA TYR A 102 15.46 14.09 -15.47
C TYR A 102 16.28 14.20 -14.19
N PHE A 103 16.94 15.35 -13.98
CA PHE A 103 17.54 15.68 -12.68
C PHE A 103 16.44 15.99 -11.66
N ILE A 104 16.07 15.01 -10.85
CA ILE A 104 15.25 15.20 -9.66
C ILE A 104 16.11 15.97 -8.65
N THR A 105 16.08 17.30 -8.67
CA THR A 105 16.96 18.14 -7.82
C THR A 105 16.28 18.66 -6.57
N THR A 106 14.96 18.89 -6.60
CA THR A 106 14.25 19.46 -5.46
C THR A 106 13.71 18.37 -4.53
N TYR A 107 13.59 18.68 -3.24
CA TYR A 107 12.94 17.79 -2.27
C TYR A 107 11.51 17.43 -2.69
N ALA A 108 10.78 18.36 -3.33
CA ALA A 108 9.44 18.12 -3.85
C ALA A 108 9.44 17.07 -4.97
N ASP A 109 10.41 17.11 -5.87
CA ASP A 109 10.54 16.14 -6.97
C ASP A 109 10.89 14.75 -6.43
N VAL A 110 11.77 14.67 -5.42
CA VAL A 110 12.10 13.40 -4.74
C VAL A 110 10.86 12.78 -4.12
N LEU A 111 10.09 13.59 -3.39
CA LEU A 111 8.87 13.13 -2.75
C LEU A 111 7.83 12.70 -3.80
N GLN A 112 7.70 13.46 -4.89
CA GLN A 112 6.80 13.15 -5.99
C GLN A 112 7.19 11.85 -6.69
N TRP A 113 8.49 11.61 -6.88
CA TRP A 113 9.01 10.37 -7.43
C TRP A 113 8.67 9.18 -6.53
N TYR A 114 9.01 9.22 -5.22
CA TYR A 114 8.65 8.15 -4.28
C TYR A 114 7.13 7.91 -4.21
N ARG A 115 6.32 8.96 -4.32
CA ARG A 115 4.86 8.84 -4.37
C ARG A 115 4.37 8.18 -5.66
N THR A 116 5.05 8.41 -6.78
CA THR A 116 4.65 7.88 -8.09
C THR A 116 5.16 6.47 -8.30
N SER A 117 6.39 6.17 -7.87
CA SER A 117 7.01 4.83 -7.96
C SER A 117 6.29 3.78 -7.12
N ARG A 118 5.66 4.18 -6.00
CA ARG A 118 4.84 3.27 -5.17
C ARG A 118 3.44 3.01 -5.73
N ARG A 119 3.06 3.61 -6.86
CA ARG A 119 1.72 3.40 -7.45
C ARG A 119 1.70 2.08 -8.21
N LEU A 120 0.86 1.16 -7.77
CA LEU A 120 0.57 -0.07 -8.51
C LEU A 120 -0.27 0.21 -9.77
N TYR A 121 -1.12 1.24 -9.73
CA TYR A 121 -2.04 1.57 -10.83
C TYR A 121 -1.81 2.99 -11.35
N PRO A 122 -1.90 3.20 -12.68
CA PRO A 122 -1.72 4.52 -13.27
C PRO A 122 -2.82 5.49 -12.79
N PRO A 123 -2.51 6.80 -12.71
CA PRO A 123 -3.54 7.80 -12.44
C PRO A 123 -4.56 7.87 -13.59
N PRO A 124 -5.80 8.33 -13.31
CA PRO A 124 -6.74 8.70 -14.34
C PRO A 124 -6.15 9.76 -15.27
N HIS A 125 -6.39 9.62 -16.56
CA HIS A 125 -6.02 10.60 -17.56
C HIS A 125 -6.76 11.93 -17.30
N ARG A 126 -6.13 13.05 -17.67
CA ARG A 126 -6.66 14.41 -17.41
C ARG A 126 -8.01 14.67 -18.09
N ASP A 127 -8.25 14.01 -19.21
CA ASP A 127 -9.48 14.17 -19.98
C ASP A 127 -10.65 13.32 -19.47
N LEU A 128 -10.46 12.50 -18.43
CA LEU A 128 -11.57 11.79 -17.79
C LEU A 128 -12.32 12.75 -16.88
N GLN A 129 -13.64 12.73 -16.94
CA GLN A 129 -14.48 13.48 -16.02
C GLN A 129 -14.31 12.96 -14.59
N CYS A 130 -14.70 13.76 -13.59
CA CYS A 130 -14.56 13.38 -12.18
C CYS A 130 -15.24 12.02 -11.86
N ARG A 131 -16.46 11.80 -12.37
CA ARG A 131 -17.19 10.53 -12.21
C ARG A 131 -16.47 9.35 -12.88
N GLU A 132 -15.91 9.57 -14.06
CA GLU A 132 -15.15 8.57 -14.81
C GLU A 132 -13.85 8.19 -14.11
N ALA A 133 -13.11 9.19 -13.63
CA ALA A 133 -11.89 9.02 -12.86
C ALA A 133 -12.14 8.27 -11.54
N ALA A 134 -13.25 8.58 -10.85
CA ALA A 134 -13.66 7.86 -9.64
C ALA A 134 -14.00 6.39 -9.94
N ALA A 135 -14.75 6.13 -11.01
CA ALA A 135 -15.07 4.76 -11.44
C ALA A 135 -13.80 3.97 -11.79
N LEU A 136 -12.84 4.56 -12.50
CA LEU A 136 -11.54 3.95 -12.79
C LEU A 136 -10.77 3.60 -11.51
N ARG A 137 -10.75 4.50 -10.52
CA ARG A 137 -10.10 4.23 -9.23
C ARG A 137 -10.75 3.07 -8.50
N GLN A 138 -12.07 3.06 -8.41
CA GLN A 138 -12.82 1.96 -7.79
C GLN A 138 -12.52 0.63 -8.47
N LEU A 139 -12.44 0.61 -9.80
CA LEU A 139 -12.07 -0.59 -10.57
C LEU A 139 -10.66 -1.09 -10.24
N GLN A 140 -9.68 -0.20 -10.26
CA GLN A 140 -8.29 -0.51 -9.96
C GLN A 140 -8.13 -1.16 -8.59
N VAL A 141 -8.87 -0.70 -7.58
CA VAL A 141 -8.81 -1.25 -6.21
C VAL A 141 -9.86 -2.33 -5.91
N GLN A 142 -10.57 -2.81 -6.93
CA GLN A 142 -11.65 -3.81 -6.78
C GLN A 142 -12.77 -3.41 -5.80
N ALA A 143 -13.04 -2.11 -5.69
CA ALA A 143 -14.05 -1.52 -4.83
C ALA A 143 -15.19 -0.88 -5.64
N THR A 144 -15.52 -1.43 -6.81
CA THR A 144 -16.63 -0.94 -7.62
C THR A 144 -17.96 -1.08 -6.89
N TRP A 145 -18.79 -0.04 -7.00
CA TRP A 145 -20.13 -0.03 -6.43
C TRP A 145 -21.03 -1.09 -7.09
N THR A 146 -21.17 -2.24 -6.45
CA THR A 146 -21.98 -3.36 -6.93
C THR A 146 -23.13 -3.65 -5.98
N PRO A 147 -24.19 -4.37 -6.39
CA PRO A 147 -25.28 -4.79 -5.49
C PRO A 147 -24.80 -5.52 -4.22
N VAL A 148 -23.62 -6.18 -4.28
CA VAL A 148 -22.98 -6.80 -3.12
C VAL A 148 -22.67 -5.78 -2.02
N TRP A 149 -22.15 -4.60 -2.39
CA TRP A 149 -21.91 -3.50 -1.45
C TRP A 149 -23.19 -2.73 -1.18
N ALA A 150 -23.97 -2.47 -2.23
CA ALA A 150 -25.14 -1.62 -2.16
C ALA A 150 -26.24 -2.18 -1.24
N LYS A 151 -26.39 -3.51 -1.12
CA LYS A 151 -27.34 -4.12 -0.18
C LYS A 151 -27.06 -3.82 1.29
N HIS A 152 -25.84 -3.39 1.63
CA HIS A 152 -25.45 -3.04 3.00
C HIS A 152 -25.51 -1.54 3.27
N VAL A 153 -25.42 -0.72 2.22
CA VAL A 153 -25.35 0.74 2.33
C VAL A 153 -26.68 1.41 1.98
N CYS A 154 -27.36 0.91 0.94
CA CYS A 154 -28.61 1.43 0.42
C CYS A 154 -29.67 0.31 0.46
N THR A 155 -30.02 -0.14 1.66
CA THR A 155 -30.92 -1.28 1.90
C THR A 155 -32.34 -1.05 1.33
N GLU A 156 -32.75 0.20 1.24
CA GLU A 156 -34.01 0.68 0.69
C GLU A 156 -34.09 0.53 -0.84
N VAL A 157 -32.94 0.56 -1.52
CA VAL A 157 -32.84 0.40 -2.98
C VAL A 157 -32.44 -1.04 -3.35
N TYR A 158 -31.50 -1.62 -2.61
CA TYR A 158 -30.92 -2.94 -2.89
C TYR A 158 -31.29 -3.92 -1.78
N THR A 159 -32.34 -4.71 -2.02
CA THR A 159 -32.78 -5.76 -1.07
C THR A 159 -31.96 -7.04 -1.17
N THR A 160 -31.27 -7.26 -2.30
CA THR A 160 -30.49 -8.47 -2.57
C THR A 160 -29.16 -8.12 -3.26
N ASP A 161 -28.17 -9.01 -3.18
CA ASP A 161 -26.91 -8.92 -3.92
C ASP A 161 -26.94 -9.66 -5.27
N VAL A 162 -28.13 -9.98 -5.77
CA VAL A 162 -28.30 -10.69 -7.03
C VAL A 162 -28.11 -9.72 -8.20
N CYS A 163 -27.45 -10.18 -9.26
CA CYS A 163 -27.25 -9.42 -10.49
C CYS A 163 -28.60 -9.06 -11.11
N GLN A 164 -28.81 -7.76 -11.38
CA GLN A 164 -30.07 -7.28 -11.94
C GLN A 164 -30.26 -7.67 -13.42
N HIS A 165 -29.19 -8.09 -14.10
CA HIS A 165 -29.24 -8.53 -15.49
C HIS A 165 -29.62 -10.01 -15.62
N CYS A 166 -28.82 -10.94 -15.04
CA CYS A 166 -29.10 -12.37 -15.16
C CYS A 166 -30.08 -12.91 -14.10
N LYS A 167 -30.31 -12.18 -13.01
CA LYS A 167 -31.18 -12.57 -11.87
C LYS A 167 -30.84 -13.92 -11.22
N LYS A 168 -29.63 -14.46 -11.44
CA LYS A 168 -29.22 -15.80 -10.99
C LYS A 168 -28.01 -15.78 -10.07
N ALA A 169 -26.96 -15.06 -10.46
CA ALA A 169 -25.69 -15.05 -9.75
C ALA A 169 -25.54 -13.80 -8.86
N ARG A 170 -24.64 -13.91 -7.88
CA ARG A 170 -24.22 -12.80 -7.03
C ARG A 170 -23.49 -11.74 -7.87
N ALA A 171 -23.88 -10.48 -7.72
CA ALA A 171 -23.40 -9.34 -8.49
C ALA A 171 -22.00 -8.87 -8.06
N THR A 172 -21.02 -9.77 -8.02
CA THR A 172 -19.62 -9.39 -7.76
C THR A 172 -19.06 -8.57 -8.93
N GLN A 173 -18.06 -7.72 -8.68
CA GLN A 173 -17.42 -6.93 -9.75
C GLN A 173 -17.06 -7.82 -10.94
N ARG A 174 -16.44 -8.99 -10.71
CA ARG A 174 -16.09 -9.95 -11.76
C ARG A 174 -17.30 -10.44 -12.54
N HIS A 175 -18.33 -10.93 -11.84
CA HIS A 175 -19.55 -11.42 -12.50
C HIS A 175 -20.17 -10.36 -13.41
N LEU A 176 -20.17 -9.09 -12.98
CA LEU A 176 -20.76 -8.02 -13.77
C LEU A 176 -20.10 -7.81 -15.14
N TRP A 177 -18.81 -8.12 -15.28
CA TRP A 177 -18.10 -8.07 -16.56
C TRP A 177 -18.49 -9.22 -17.49
N ASP A 178 -18.62 -10.43 -16.95
CA ASP A 178 -18.88 -11.64 -17.74
C ASP A 178 -20.37 -11.86 -18.03
N CYS A 179 -21.26 -11.21 -17.28
CA CYS A 179 -22.71 -11.33 -17.41
C CYS A 179 -23.27 -10.84 -18.77
N VAL A 180 -22.42 -10.36 -19.68
CA VAL A 180 -22.76 -10.02 -21.07
C VAL A 180 -22.68 -11.24 -22.01
N ALA A 181 -21.97 -12.31 -21.64
CA ALA A 181 -21.84 -13.56 -22.39
C ALA A 181 -22.67 -14.69 -21.75
N PRO A 182 -23.12 -15.71 -22.53
CA PRO A 182 -23.80 -16.87 -21.96
C PRO A 182 -22.97 -17.51 -20.84
N PRO A 183 -23.60 -18.14 -19.84
CA PRO A 183 -22.94 -18.53 -18.58
C PRO A 183 -21.88 -19.60 -18.83
N GLY A 184 -20.65 -19.16 -19.10
CA GLY A 184 -19.44 -19.96 -19.00
C GLY A 184 -18.83 -19.69 -17.63
N ASN A 185 -18.75 -20.73 -16.81
CA ASN A 185 -18.07 -20.68 -15.52
C ASN A 185 -16.61 -20.25 -15.72
N GLN A 186 -16.28 -18.98 -15.46
CA GLN A 186 -14.90 -18.54 -15.39
C GLN A 186 -14.71 -17.68 -14.13
N GLU A 187 -13.81 -18.13 -13.26
CA GLU A 187 -13.47 -17.49 -11.98
C GLU A 187 -12.43 -16.36 -12.14
N VAL A 188 -11.98 -16.11 -13.37
CA VAL A 188 -10.88 -15.21 -13.72
C VAL A 188 -11.42 -14.06 -14.56
N MET A 189 -11.18 -12.82 -14.12
CA MET A 189 -11.46 -11.62 -14.94
C MET A 189 -10.79 -11.78 -16.31
N PRO A 190 -11.48 -11.50 -17.43
CA PRO A 190 -10.86 -11.62 -18.74
C PRO A 190 -9.56 -10.81 -18.81
N THR A 191 -8.45 -11.47 -19.18
CA THR A 191 -7.10 -10.87 -19.21
C THR A 191 -7.05 -9.57 -20.02
N ALA A 192 -7.87 -9.48 -21.07
CA ALA A 192 -8.02 -8.30 -21.92
C ALA A 192 -8.59 -7.07 -21.20
N ILE A 193 -9.39 -7.25 -20.15
CA ILE A 193 -9.92 -6.15 -19.32
C ILE A 193 -8.88 -5.75 -18.27
N SER A 194 -8.20 -6.73 -17.69
CA SER A 194 -7.16 -6.49 -16.69
C SER A 194 -6.02 -5.62 -17.23
N SER A 195 -5.60 -5.86 -18.48
CA SER A 195 -4.57 -5.06 -19.15
C SER A 195 -5.02 -3.61 -19.42
N LYS A 196 -6.29 -3.39 -19.73
CA LYS A 196 -6.82 -2.03 -19.92
C LYS A 196 -6.96 -1.24 -18.62
N ILE A 197 -7.27 -1.89 -17.48
CA ILE A 197 -7.37 -1.23 -16.16
C ILE A 197 -6.00 -0.66 -15.71
N ILE A 198 -4.91 -1.33 -16.08
CA ILE A 198 -3.54 -0.92 -15.77
C ILE A 198 -2.90 -0.04 -16.87
N SER A 199 -3.63 0.25 -17.95
CA SER A 199 -3.12 1.04 -19.07
C SER A 199 -3.03 2.53 -18.74
N ARG A 200 -1.96 3.17 -19.19
CA ARG A 200 -1.78 4.63 -19.17
C ARG A 200 -2.42 5.33 -20.37
N GLU A 201 -2.75 4.58 -21.43
CA GLU A 201 -3.30 5.13 -22.66
C GLU A 201 -4.73 5.66 -22.45
N PRO A 202 -5.04 6.89 -22.90
CA PRO A 202 -6.34 7.53 -22.68
C PRO A 202 -7.51 6.77 -23.33
N GLY A 203 -7.30 6.19 -24.51
CA GLY A 203 -8.32 5.38 -25.19
C GLY A 203 -8.73 4.16 -24.36
N ASN A 204 -7.76 3.39 -23.87
CA ASN A 204 -8.03 2.22 -23.03
C ASN A 204 -8.74 2.58 -21.72
N GLN A 205 -8.35 3.69 -21.09
CA GLN A 205 -9.02 4.14 -19.86
C GLN A 205 -10.48 4.55 -20.11
N ARG A 206 -10.75 5.30 -21.20
CA ARG A 206 -12.12 5.67 -21.58
C ARG A 206 -12.97 4.44 -21.88
N ASP A 207 -12.46 3.51 -22.69
CA ASP A 207 -13.17 2.27 -23.04
C ASP A 207 -13.62 1.50 -21.80
N VAL A 208 -12.68 1.27 -20.87
CA VAL A 208 -12.93 0.51 -19.62
C VAL A 208 -13.97 1.21 -18.76
N VAL A 209 -13.83 2.52 -18.59
CA VAL A 209 -14.73 3.30 -17.74
C VAL A 209 -16.13 3.34 -18.35
N GLN A 210 -16.26 3.61 -19.65
CA GLN A 210 -17.55 3.63 -20.33
C GLN A 210 -18.24 2.27 -20.27
N HIS A 211 -17.48 1.19 -20.46
CA HIS A 211 -18.01 -0.16 -20.31
C HIS A 211 -18.54 -0.41 -18.89
N VAL A 212 -17.78 -0.03 -17.86
CA VAL A 212 -18.18 -0.24 -16.47
C VAL A 212 -19.36 0.62 -16.07
N LEU A 213 -19.39 1.89 -16.47
CA LEU A 213 -20.53 2.75 -16.22
C LEU A 213 -21.80 2.17 -16.85
N SER A 214 -21.72 1.66 -18.09
CA SER A 214 -22.85 0.99 -18.75
C SER A 214 -23.32 -0.28 -18.02
N ILE A 215 -22.39 -1.06 -17.46
CA ILE A 215 -22.70 -2.23 -16.65
C ILE A 215 -23.40 -1.81 -15.35
N LEU A 216 -22.88 -0.78 -14.68
CA LEU A 216 -23.42 -0.28 -13.42
C LEU A 216 -24.81 0.33 -13.59
N GLU A 217 -25.07 1.00 -14.71
CA GLU A 217 -26.41 1.48 -15.07
C GLU A 217 -27.40 0.32 -15.21
N ARG A 218 -26.99 -0.81 -15.81
CA ARG A 218 -27.82 -2.03 -15.87
C ARG A 218 -28.08 -2.65 -14.50
N GLN A 219 -27.24 -2.38 -13.51
CA GLN A 219 -27.43 -2.85 -12.14
C GLN A 219 -28.35 -1.94 -11.30
N TRP A 220 -28.78 -0.80 -11.83
CA TRP A 220 -29.74 0.06 -11.14
C TRP A 220 -31.12 -0.61 -11.07
N PRO A 221 -31.71 -0.79 -9.88
CA PRO A 221 -33.05 -1.37 -9.77
C PRO A 221 -34.08 -0.47 -10.45
N LYS A 222 -34.98 -1.05 -11.27
CA LYS A 222 -36.04 -0.29 -11.98
C LYS A 222 -37.00 0.47 -11.06
N ALA A 223 -37.10 0.06 -9.80
CA ALA A 223 -37.95 0.68 -8.80
C ALA A 223 -37.26 1.86 -8.06
N ALA A 224 -35.98 2.12 -8.35
CA ALA A 224 -35.22 3.16 -7.69
C ALA A 224 -35.39 4.51 -8.39
N PRO A 225 -35.35 5.64 -7.66
CA PRO A 225 -35.35 6.98 -8.25
C PRO A 225 -34.15 7.16 -9.20
N PRO A 226 -34.16 8.17 -10.10
CA PRO A 226 -33.00 8.48 -10.95
C PRO A 226 -31.75 8.75 -10.11
N ARG A 227 -30.57 8.42 -10.63
CA ARG A 227 -29.30 8.86 -10.04
C ARG A 227 -29.07 10.32 -10.41
N ASP A 228 -29.01 11.18 -9.41
CA ASP A 228 -28.46 12.55 -9.54
C ASP A 228 -26.95 12.52 -9.82
#